data_AF-A0A2P2IDK3-F1
#
_entry.id   AF-A0A2P2IDK3-F1
#
_cell.length_a   1.000
_cell.length_b   1.000
_cell.length_c   1.000
_cell.angle_alpha   90.00
_cell.angle_beta   90.00
_cell.angle_gamma   90.00
#
_symmetry.space_group_name_H-M   'P 1'
#
loop_
_entity.id
_entity.type
_entity.pdbx_description
1 polymer ?
#
loop_
_entity_poly.entity_id
_entity_poly.type
_entity_poly.pdbx_seq_one_letter_code
_entity_poly.pdbx_strand_id
1 'polypeptide(L)'
;IDFLELKKVVSAQQFILIGISGELSETQKRQAQEQGVAILRNTIHSLKKKERTQRDEVKNTKLSTYTDESEPFNGEVKTIIHHGRVRSGQQIYAKECDLVINGDVGAGAEVIADGNIHIYGALRGKALAGAMG
;
A
#
# COMPACT_ATOMS: atom_id res chain seq x y z
N ILE A 1 -12.88 -10.83 -26.22
CA ILE A 1 -11.58 -11.38 -25.78
C ILE A 1 -11.85 -12.83 -25.42
N ASP A 2 -11.13 -13.77 -26.04
CA ASP A 2 -11.20 -15.18 -25.67
C ASP A 2 -10.14 -15.45 -24.58
N PHE A 3 -10.61 -15.67 -23.35
CA PHE A 3 -9.72 -15.90 -22.21
C PHE A 3 -9.13 -17.31 -22.18
N LEU A 4 -9.74 -18.28 -22.88
CA LEU A 4 -9.22 -19.63 -22.99
C LEU A 4 -8.01 -19.66 -23.93
N GLU A 5 -8.12 -19.00 -25.08
CA GLU A 5 -7.00 -18.84 -26.01
C GLU A 5 -5.85 -18.07 -25.37
N LEU A 6 -6.15 -16.97 -24.66
CA LEU A 6 -5.15 -16.20 -23.94
C LEU A 6 -4.39 -17.06 -22.92
N LYS A 7 -5.09 -17.86 -22.11
CA LYS A 7 -4.46 -18.75 -21.13
C LYS A 7 -3.53 -19.76 -21.81
N LYS A 8 -3.95 -20.36 -22.93
CA LYS A 8 -3.14 -21.32 -23.69
C LYS A 8 -1.85 -20.67 -24.21
N VAL A 9 -1.94 -19.47 -24.78
CA VAL A 9 -0.78 -18.76 -25.31
C VAL A 9 0.21 -18.41 -24.19
N VAL A 10 -0.27 -17.89 -23.06
CA VAL A 10 0.59 -17.55 -21.91
C VAL A 10 1.27 -18.79 -21.34
N SER A 11 0.53 -19.89 -21.18
CA SER A 11 1.09 -21.16 -20.70
C SER A 11 2.06 -21.81 -21.69
N ALA A 12 1.84 -21.67 -22.99
CA ALA A 12 2.77 -22.15 -24.01
C ALA A 12 4.15 -21.44 -23.94
N GLN A 13 4.16 -20.20 -23.45
CA GLN A 13 5.38 -19.43 -23.19
C GLN A 13 5.94 -19.68 -21.78
N GLN A 14 5.52 -20.75 -21.10
CA GLN A 14 5.96 -21.13 -19.75
C GLN A 14 5.62 -20.09 -18.66
N PHE A 15 4.68 -19.18 -18.92
CA PHE A 15 4.19 -18.23 -17.93
C PHE A 15 2.91 -18.74 -17.26
N ILE A 16 2.69 -18.33 -16.02
CA ILE A 16 1.46 -18.61 -15.27
C ILE A 16 0.57 -17.38 -15.32
N LEU A 17 -0.63 -17.52 -15.89
CA LEU A 17 -1.62 -16.44 -15.92
C LEU A 17 -2.37 -16.36 -14.60
N ILE A 18 -1.99 -15.41 -13.74
CA ILE A 18 -2.59 -15.22 -12.41
C ILE A 18 -3.86 -14.34 -12.48
N GLY A 19 -3.84 -13.28 -13.28
CA GLY A 19 -4.96 -12.35 -13.36
C GLY A 19 -4.87 -11.34 -14.49
N ILE A 20 -5.99 -10.67 -14.75
CA ILE A 20 -6.16 -9.60 -15.73
C ILE A 20 -6.68 -8.33 -15.07
N SER A 21 -6.15 -7.18 -15.51
CA SER A 21 -6.60 -5.85 -15.10
C SER A 21 -7.09 -5.07 -16.31
N GLY A 22 -8.08 -4.18 -16.12
CA GLY A 22 -8.59 -3.31 -17.17
C GLY A 22 -10.08 -3.05 -17.05
N GLU A 23 -10.62 -2.26 -17.99
CA GLU A 23 -12.06 -2.08 -18.15
C GLU A 23 -12.64 -3.29 -18.88
N LEU A 24 -13.30 -4.16 -18.12
CA LEU A 24 -13.91 -5.39 -18.60
C LEU A 24 -15.43 -5.31 -18.36
N SER A 25 -16.23 -5.73 -19.33
CA SER A 25 -17.67 -5.88 -19.13
C SER A 25 -17.95 -6.98 -18.08
N GLU A 26 -19.13 -6.97 -17.47
CA GLU A 26 -19.51 -8.03 -16.51
C GLU A 26 -19.46 -9.43 -17.13
N THR A 27 -19.82 -9.55 -18.41
CA THR A 27 -19.71 -10.81 -19.17
C THR A 27 -18.27 -11.27 -19.30
N GLN A 28 -17.33 -10.36 -19.58
CA GLN A 28 -15.91 -10.68 -19.71
C GLN A 28 -15.27 -11.04 -18.37
N LYS A 29 -15.64 -10.35 -17.29
CA LYS A 29 -15.17 -10.67 -15.94
C LYS A 29 -15.54 -12.10 -15.56
N ARG A 30 -16.80 -12.50 -15.82
CA ARG A 30 -17.28 -13.85 -15.55
C ARG A 30 -16.54 -14.89 -16.39
N GLN A 31 -16.35 -14.64 -17.69
CA GLN A 31 -15.61 -15.56 -18.56
C GLN A 31 -14.17 -15.75 -18.10
N ALA A 32 -13.47 -14.69 -17.68
CA ALA A 32 -12.12 -14.79 -17.16
C ALA A 32 -12.05 -15.58 -15.84
N GLN A 33 -13.00 -15.35 -14.93
CA GLN A 33 -13.11 -16.10 -13.67
C GLN A 33 -13.37 -17.59 -13.90
N GLU A 34 -14.22 -17.94 -14.87
CA GLU A 34 -14.48 -19.33 -15.27
C GLU A 34 -13.21 -20.03 -15.80
N GLN A 35 -12.29 -19.28 -16.40
CA GLN A 35 -10.97 -19.79 -16.81
C GLN A 35 -9.93 -19.83 -15.68
N GLY A 36 -10.32 -19.46 -14.45
CA GLY A 36 -9.45 -19.41 -13.27
C GLY A 36 -8.51 -18.21 -13.26
N VAL A 37 -8.85 -17.13 -13.98
CA VAL A 37 -8.05 -15.91 -14.07
C VAL A 37 -8.65 -14.86 -13.14
N ALA A 38 -7.87 -14.35 -12.19
CA ALA A 38 -8.33 -13.34 -11.25
C ALA A 38 -8.56 -11.98 -11.93
N ILE A 39 -9.56 -11.22 -11.48
CA ILE A 39 -9.75 -9.82 -11.91
C ILE A 39 -9.02 -8.91 -10.92
N LEU A 40 -7.96 -8.26 -11.39
CA LEU A 40 -7.11 -7.40 -10.57
C LEU A 40 -7.57 -5.94 -10.66
N ARG A 41 -7.68 -5.29 -9.50
CA ARG A 41 -7.95 -3.85 -9.42
C ARG A 41 -6.64 -3.09 -9.57
N ASN A 42 -6.53 -2.21 -10.56
CA ASN A 42 -5.37 -1.35 -10.68
C ASN A 42 -5.53 -0.11 -9.78
N THR A 43 -4.71 -0.02 -8.72
CA THR A 43 -4.75 1.06 -7.73
C THR A 43 -4.54 2.44 -8.37
N ILE A 44 -3.76 2.53 -9.46
CA ILE A 44 -3.54 3.80 -10.19
C ILE A 44 -4.85 4.35 -10.79
N HIS A 45 -5.76 3.48 -11.27
CA HIS A 45 -7.05 3.92 -11.82
C HIS A 45 -8.05 4.36 -10.74
N SER A 46 -7.94 3.79 -9.53
CA SER A 46 -8.69 4.22 -8.34
C SER A 46 -8.31 5.63 -7.90
N LEU A 47 -7.02 5.99 -8.01
CA LEU A 47 -6.51 7.32 -7.66
C LEU A 47 -6.96 8.40 -8.66
N LYS A 48 -6.92 8.12 -9.98
CA LYS A 48 -7.41 9.05 -11.01
C LYS A 48 -8.90 9.42 -10.86
N LYS A 49 -9.74 8.50 -10.38
CA LYS A 49 -11.16 8.77 -10.12
C LYS A 49 -11.36 9.66 -8.87
N LYS A 50 -10.39 9.66 -7.95
CA LYS A 50 -10.37 10.46 -6.72
C LYS A 50 -9.76 11.85 -6.92
N GLU A 51 -8.82 11.99 -7.85
CA GLU A 51 -8.14 13.25 -8.20
C GLU A 51 -9.03 14.31 -8.83
N ARG A 52 -10.19 13.94 -9.39
CA ARG A 52 -11.10 14.91 -10.04
C ARG A 52 -11.93 15.76 -9.06
N THR A 53 -11.90 15.44 -7.77
CA THR A 53 -12.71 16.12 -6.73
C THR A 53 -11.88 16.93 -5.72
N GLN A 54 -10.55 16.87 -5.78
CA GLN A 54 -9.69 17.61 -4.84
C GLN A 54 -8.53 18.24 -5.60
N ARG A 55 -8.80 19.37 -6.23
CA ARG A 55 -7.76 20.22 -6.83
C ARG A 55 -7.87 21.61 -6.22
N ASP A 56 -7.60 21.70 -4.92
CA ASP A 56 -7.17 22.93 -4.27
C ASP A 56 -5.85 22.66 -3.54
N GLU A 57 -4.80 23.21 -4.17
CA GLU A 57 -3.51 23.65 -3.67
C GLU A 57 -2.91 23.00 -2.40
N VAL A 58 -1.77 22.31 -2.56
CA VAL A 58 -0.66 22.43 -1.59
C VAL A 58 0.67 22.58 -2.33
N LYS A 59 1.28 23.74 -2.12
CA LYS A 59 2.63 24.12 -2.52
C LYS A 59 3.68 23.28 -1.78
N ASN A 60 4.59 22.73 -2.58
CA ASN A 60 6.05 22.75 -2.42
C ASN A 60 6.64 22.35 -1.05
N THR A 61 7.11 21.10 -0.95
CA THR A 61 8.24 20.75 -0.07
C THR A 61 9.23 19.91 -0.85
N LYS A 62 10.49 20.37 -0.88
CA LYS A 62 11.65 19.73 -1.51
C LYS A 62 11.76 18.25 -1.15
N LEU A 63 11.85 17.41 -2.17
CA LEU A 63 12.23 16.02 -2.06
C LEU A 63 13.76 15.97 -1.88
N SER A 64 14.24 15.74 -0.66
CA SER A 64 15.64 15.35 -0.45
C SER A 64 15.76 13.87 -0.77
N THR A 65 16.40 13.55 -1.89
CA THR A 65 16.78 12.18 -2.24
C THR A 65 17.83 11.72 -1.22
N TYR A 66 17.43 10.85 -0.28
CA TYR A 66 18.38 10.06 0.49
C TYR A 66 18.82 8.91 -0.42
N THR A 67 20.06 8.96 -0.89
CA THR A 67 20.72 7.81 -1.52
C THR A 67 21.22 6.94 -0.37
N ASP A 68 20.45 5.91 -0.04
CA ASP A 68 20.87 4.88 0.91
C ASP A 68 21.72 3.85 0.14
N GLU A 69 23.03 3.84 0.40
CA GLU A 69 23.97 2.84 -0.12
C GLU A 69 24.04 1.60 0.80
N SER A 70 23.00 1.29 1.58
CA SER A 70 22.97 0.06 2.37
C SER A 70 22.60 -1.15 1.50
N GLU A 71 23.45 -2.18 1.57
CA GLU A 71 23.19 -3.52 1.04
C GLU A 71 21.79 -4.00 1.44
N PRO A 72 21.03 -4.70 0.56
CA PRO A 72 19.66 -5.11 0.85
C PRO A 72 19.62 -5.94 2.13
N PHE A 73 18.97 -5.39 3.15
CA PHE A 73 18.79 -6.06 4.44
C PHE A 73 17.91 -7.30 4.24
N ASN A 74 18.54 -8.47 4.14
CA ASN A 74 17.90 -9.77 3.86
C ASN A 74 17.25 -10.41 5.12
N GLY A 75 16.86 -9.59 6.10
CA GLY A 75 16.11 -10.04 7.27
C GLY A 75 14.61 -9.94 7.01
N GLU A 76 13.82 -10.89 7.54
CA GLU A 76 12.37 -10.75 7.60
C GLU A 76 12.00 -9.59 8.55
N VAL A 77 11.92 -8.37 8.01
CA VAL A 77 11.45 -7.21 8.77
C VAL A 77 9.94 -7.32 8.90
N LYS A 78 9.49 -7.63 10.11
CA LYS A 78 8.07 -7.65 10.45
C LYS A 78 7.55 -6.21 10.43
N THR A 79 6.35 -5.99 9.90
CA THR A 79 5.70 -4.67 9.86
C THR A 79 4.24 -4.79 10.29
N ILE A 80 3.80 -3.90 11.18
CA ILE A 80 2.40 -3.75 11.58
C ILE A 80 1.79 -2.57 10.82
N ILE A 81 0.63 -2.80 10.19
CA ILE A 81 -0.10 -1.76 9.46
C ILE A 81 -1.39 -1.44 10.21
N HIS A 82 -1.51 -0.19 10.67
CA HIS A 82 -2.73 0.35 11.25
C HIS A 82 -3.52 1.14 10.20
N HIS A 83 -4.80 0.80 10.02
CA HIS A 83 -5.69 1.52 9.12
C HIS A 83 -6.59 2.49 9.90
N GLY A 84 -6.60 3.76 9.47
CA GLY A 84 -7.43 4.80 10.07
C GLY A 84 -6.68 5.70 11.04
N ARG A 85 -7.42 6.63 11.64
CA ARG A 85 -6.86 7.65 12.52
C ARG A 85 -6.59 7.12 13.93
N VAL A 86 -5.43 7.44 14.47
CA VAL A 86 -5.09 7.28 15.89
C VAL A 86 -5.57 8.53 16.64
N ARG A 87 -6.53 8.35 17.54
CA ARG A 87 -7.21 9.44 18.26
C ARG A 87 -6.45 9.82 19.53
N SER A 88 -6.73 11.02 20.04
CA SER A 88 -6.17 11.50 21.30
C SER A 88 -6.41 10.49 22.43
N GLY A 89 -5.39 10.24 23.24
CA GLY A 89 -5.42 9.26 24.32
C GLY A 89 -5.14 7.81 23.89
N GLN A 90 -5.01 7.54 22.59
CA GLN A 90 -4.62 6.22 22.11
C GLN A 90 -3.11 6.10 21.99
N GLN A 91 -2.59 4.92 22.34
CA GLN A 91 -1.20 4.54 22.16
C GLN A 91 -1.14 3.27 21.31
N ILE A 92 -0.34 3.28 20.25
CA ILE A 92 -0.06 2.13 19.39
C ILE A 92 1.41 1.76 19.56
N TYR A 93 1.69 0.50 19.89
CA TYR A 93 3.06 0.00 20.04
C TYR A 93 3.33 -1.18 19.11
N ALA A 94 4.40 -1.05 18.32
CA ALA A 94 4.91 -2.07 17.41
C ALA A 94 6.21 -2.67 17.97
N LYS A 95 6.08 -3.81 18.65
CA LYS A 95 7.20 -4.52 19.28
C LYS A 95 7.99 -5.31 18.25
N GLU A 96 9.31 -5.14 18.25
CA GLU A 96 10.29 -5.82 17.39
C GLU A 96 9.95 -5.70 15.89
N CYS A 97 9.29 -4.63 15.48
CA CYS A 97 8.83 -4.44 14.11
C CYS A 97 8.64 -2.96 13.75
N ASP A 98 8.47 -2.73 12.46
CA ASP A 98 8.10 -1.42 11.91
C ASP A 98 6.61 -1.15 12.08
N LEU A 99 6.24 0.13 12.17
CA LEU A 99 4.85 0.59 12.26
C LEU A 99 4.48 1.48 11.07
N VAL A 100 3.41 1.11 10.37
CA VAL A 100 2.81 1.91 9.31
C VAL A 100 1.42 2.37 9.75
N ILE A 101 1.19 3.68 9.74
CA ILE A 101 -0.13 4.29 9.98
C ILE A 101 -0.69 4.81 8.65
N ASN A 102 -1.77 4.19 8.17
CA ASN A 102 -2.56 4.66 7.04
C ASN A 102 -3.67 5.61 7.55
N GLY A 103 -3.29 6.78 8.05
CA GLY A 103 -4.20 7.78 8.60
C GLY A 103 -3.49 8.83 9.48
N ASP A 104 -4.29 9.68 10.13
CA ASP A 104 -3.79 10.76 10.99
C ASP A 104 -3.46 10.28 12.42
N VAL A 105 -2.49 10.91 13.05
CA VAL A 105 -2.19 10.78 14.49
C VAL A 105 -2.59 12.08 15.19
N GLY A 106 -3.60 12.01 16.07
CA GLY A 106 -4.15 13.18 16.79
C GLY A 106 -3.20 13.75 17.85
N ALA A 107 -3.45 15.00 18.30
CA ALA A 107 -2.54 15.75 19.17
C ALA A 107 -2.18 15.08 20.51
N GLY A 108 -3.06 14.24 21.06
CA GLY A 108 -2.77 13.44 22.27
C GLY A 108 -2.59 11.94 21.99
N ALA A 109 -2.41 11.55 20.73
CA ALA A 109 -2.11 10.18 20.36
C ALA A 109 -0.61 9.90 20.46
N GLU A 110 -0.26 8.63 20.66
CA GLU A 110 1.12 8.16 20.71
C GLU A 110 1.28 6.93 19.81
N VAL A 111 2.34 6.92 19.00
CA VAL A 111 2.73 5.77 18.18
C VAL A 111 4.18 5.44 18.46
N ILE A 112 4.48 4.17 18.72
CA ILE A 112 5.80 3.71 19.16
C ILE A 112 6.15 2.48 18.33
N ALA A 113 7.37 2.41 17.84
CA ALA A 113 7.90 1.24 17.16
C ALA A 113 9.35 0.99 17.61
N ASP A 114 9.69 -0.28 17.75
CA ASP A 114 11.09 -0.67 17.97
C ASP A 114 11.91 -0.51 16.68
N GLY A 115 11.27 -0.65 15.51
CA GLY A 115 11.84 -0.32 14.22
C GLY A 115 11.46 1.08 13.72
N ASN A 116 11.11 1.16 12.44
CA ASN A 116 10.75 2.39 11.73
C ASN A 116 9.28 2.78 11.93
N ILE A 117 8.96 4.07 11.79
CA ILE A 117 7.58 4.57 11.75
C ILE A 117 7.32 5.29 10.43
N HIS A 118 6.27 4.87 9.72
CA HIS A 118 5.75 5.55 8.54
C HIS A 118 4.32 6.01 8.80
N ILE A 119 4.04 7.30 8.60
CA ILE A 119 2.69 7.87 8.79
C ILE A 119 2.25 8.50 7.47
N TYR A 120 1.22 7.91 6.87
CA TYR A 120 0.58 8.41 5.66
C TYR A 120 -0.64 9.26 6.03
N GLY A 121 -0.38 10.35 6.74
CA GLY A 121 -1.37 11.29 7.26
C GLY A 121 -0.73 12.38 8.11
N ALA A 122 -1.54 13.20 8.77
CA ALA A 122 -1.03 14.26 9.63
C ALA A 122 -0.58 13.70 10.99
N LEU A 123 0.70 13.89 11.36
CA LEU A 123 1.21 13.63 12.71
C LEU A 123 1.09 14.90 13.56
N ARG A 124 0.11 14.92 14.49
CA ARG A 124 -0.05 15.98 15.50
C ARG A 124 0.35 15.53 16.90
N GLY A 125 0.32 14.23 17.15
CA GLY A 125 0.71 13.60 18.42
C GLY A 125 2.20 13.28 18.49
N LYS A 126 2.55 12.21 19.20
CA LYS A 126 3.94 11.76 19.38
C LYS A 126 4.23 10.49 18.57
N ALA A 127 5.43 10.41 17.99
CA ALA A 127 5.95 9.23 17.33
C ALA A 127 7.35 8.91 17.86
N LEU A 128 7.57 7.69 18.37
CA LEU A 128 8.87 7.20 18.85
C LEU A 128 9.30 5.95 18.07
N ALA A 129 10.24 6.11 17.16
CA ALA A 129 10.88 5.02 16.43
C ALA A 129 12.17 4.59 17.15
N GLY A 130 12.66 3.38 16.88
CA GLY A 130 13.89 2.89 17.50
C GLY A 130 13.78 2.76 19.03
N ALA A 131 12.60 2.43 19.57
CA ALA A 131 12.36 2.45 21.01
C ALA A 131 13.28 1.50 21.82
N MET A 132 13.97 0.56 21.16
CA MET A 132 14.94 -0.35 21.77
C MET A 132 16.43 0.06 21.63
N GLY A 133 16.76 1.15 20.93
CA GLY A 133 18.13 1.68 20.84
C GLY A 133 18.68 1.76 19.41
#